data_AF-A0A3D5P6A8-F1
#
_entry.id   AF-A0A3D5P6A8-F1
#
_cell.length_a   1.000
_cell.length_b   1.000
_cell.length_c   1.000
_cell.angle_alpha   90.00
_cell.angle_beta   90.00
_cell.angle_gamma   90.00
#
_symmetry.space_group_name_H-M   'P 1'
#
loop_
_entity.id
_entity.type
_entity.pdbx_description
1 polymer ?
#
loop_
_entity_poly.entity_id
_entity_poly.type
_entity_poly.pdbx_seq_one_letter_code
_entity_poly.pdbx_strand_id
1 'polypeptide(L)' 'MDIGVDQAGGEVQEYIEDCQVCCQPLSVRVTVGWDGTASVTVGTLDEG' A
#
# COMPACT_ATOMS: atom_id res chain seq x y z
N MET A 1 -8.50 1.05 9.40
CA MET A 1 -7.53 0.41 8.50
C MET A 1 -6.17 0.92 8.92
N ASP A 2 -5.25 0.01 9.20
CA ASP A 2 -3.88 0.28 9.65
C ASP A 2 -3.00 -0.72 8.92
N ILE A 3 -1.87 -0.28 8.38
CA ILE A 3 -0.98 -1.13 7.60
C ILE A 3 0.43 -1.06 8.17
N GLY A 4 0.98 -2.22 8.53
CA GLY A 4 2.36 -2.33 8.96
C GLY A 4 3.30 -2.28 7.76
N VAL A 5 4.17 -1.28 7.70
CA VAL A 5 5.19 -1.16 6.65
C VAL A 5 6.48 -1.83 7.12
N ASP A 6 7.02 -2.73 6.31
CA ASP A 6 8.29 -3.40 6.60
C ASP A 6 9.46 -2.53 6.14
N GLN A 7 10.33 -2.11 7.06
CA GLN A 7 11.46 -1.24 6.70
C GLN A 7 12.55 -1.95 5.89
N ALA A 8 12.58 -3.29 5.90
CA ALA A 8 13.48 -4.11 5.09
C ALA A 8 12.85 -4.54 3.75
N GLY A 9 11.56 -4.25 3.51
CA GLY A 9 10.85 -4.59 2.27
C GLY A 9 11.30 -3.81 1.03
N GLY A 10 12.24 -2.87 1.18
CA GLY A 10 12.80 -2.07 0.10
C GLY A 10 12.09 -0.73 -0.11
N GLU A 11 12.57 0.03 -1.09
CA GLU A 11 12.08 1.38 -1.38
C GLU A 11 10.62 1.37 -1.84
N VAL A 12 10.19 0.35 -2.59
CA VAL A 12 8.82 0.22 -3.09
C VAL A 12 8.21 -1.05 -2.56
N GLN A 13 7.06 -0.93 -1.90
CA GLN A 13 6.31 -2.02 -1.31
C GLN A 13 4.85 -1.94 -1.74
N GLU A 14 4.23 -3.09 -1.94
CA GLU A 14 2.84 -3.19 -2.38
C GLU A 14 2.10 -4.17 -1.48
N TYR A 15 0.94 -3.74 -1.00
CA TYR A 15 0.09 -4.49 -0.09
C TYR A 15 -1.30 -4.57 -0.67
N ILE A 16 -1.94 -5.74 -0.52
CA ILE A 16 -3.33 -5.94 -0.89
C ILE A 16 -4.14 -6.02 0.40
N GLU A 17 -5.14 -5.16 0.51
CA GLU A 17 -5.97 -5.08 1.70
C GLU A 17 -7.46 -5.16 1.34
N ASP A 18 -8.24 -5.82 2.18
CA ASP A 18 -9.69 -5.90 2.01
C ASP A 18 -10.38 -4.60 2.43
N CYS A 19 -11.06 -3.95 1.47
CA CYS A 19 -11.92 -2.83 1.77
C CYS A 19 -13.11 -3.28 2.62
N GLN A 20 -13.22 -2.75 3.84
CA GLN A 20 -14.32 -3.13 4.76
C GLN A 20 -15.69 -2.52 4.38
N VAL A 21 -15.72 -1.63 3.38
CA VAL A 21 -16.92 -0.89 2.95
C VAL A 21 -17.34 -1.29 1.54
N CYS A 22 -16.36 -1.51 0.68
CA CYS A 22 -16.53 -1.86 -0.72
C CYS A 22 -16.10 -3.31 -0.92
N CYS A 23 -16.84 -4.10 -1.69
CA CYS A 23 -16.58 -5.54 -1.83
C CYS A 23 -15.41 -5.85 -2.79
N GLN A 24 -14.35 -5.06 -2.76
CA GLN A 24 -13.21 -5.16 -3.67
C GLN A 24 -11.88 -4.92 -2.94
N PRO A 25 -10.82 -5.66 -3.31
CA PRO A 25 -9.50 -5.48 -2.74
C PRO A 25 -8.87 -4.15 -3.17
N LEU A 26 -8.17 -3.53 -2.23
CA LEU A 26 -7.40 -2.30 -2.44
C LEU A 26 -5.93 -2.68 -2.68
N SER A 27 -5.31 -2.02 -3.66
CA SER A 27 -3.86 -2.01 -3.82
C SER A 27 -3.29 -0.78 -3.11
N VAL A 28 -2.37 -1.03 -2.17
CA VAL A 28 -1.69 0.03 -1.42
C VAL A 28 -0.22 -0.02 -1.77
N ARG A 29 0.25 0.99 -2.50
CA ARG A 29 1.65 1.14 -2.87
C ARG A 29 2.31 2.16 -1.96
N VAL A 30 3.38 1.74 -1.29
CA VAL A 30 4.20 2.57 -0.40
C VAL A 30 5.57 2.75 -1.04
N THR A 31 6.06 3.98 -1.05
CA THR A 31 7.42 4.30 -1.46
C THR A 31 8.13 5.01 -0.32
N VAL A 32 9.19 4.40 0.20
CA VAL A 32 9.96 4.91 1.34
C VAL A 32 11.29 5.46 0.83
N GLY A 33 11.42 6.78 0.84
CA GLY A 33 12.64 7.48 0.48
C GLY A 33 13.77 7.21 1.49
N TRP A 34 15.01 7.41 1.04
CA TRP A 34 16.22 7.25 1.84
C TRP A 34 16.30 8.20 3.05
N ASP A 35 15.56 9.30 3.02
CA ASP A 35 15.39 10.26 4.11
C ASP A 35 14.32 9.83 5.14
N GLY A 36 13.65 8.70 4.90
CA GLY A 36 12.58 8.17 5.75
C GLY A 36 11.19 8.69 5.41
N THR A 37 11.04 9.54 4.39
CA THR A 37 9.72 10.00 3.94
C THR A 37 8.99 8.89 3.20
N ALA A 38 7.76 8.60 3.63
CA ALA A 38 6.89 7.65 2.96
C ALA A 38 5.86 8.37 2.07
N SER A 39 5.72 7.94 0.82
CA SER A 39 4.65 8.32 -0.09
C SER A 39 3.72 7.12 -0.27
N VAL A 40 2.41 7.33 -0.15
CA VAL A 40 1.41 6.26 -0.22
C VAL A 40 0.39 6.57 -1.31
N THR A 41 0.16 5.60 -2.18
CA THR A 41 -0.90 5.63 -3.19
C THR A 41 -1.82 4.45 -2.96
N VAL A 42 -3.13 4.71 -2.93
CA VAL A 42 -4.16 3.68 -2.77
C VAL A 42 -5.00 3.64 -4.03
N GLY A 43 -5.17 2.44 -4.58
CA GLY A 43 -6.02 2.15 -5.72
C GLY A 43 -6.89 0.93 -5.44
N THR A 44 -7.82 0.66 -6.35
CA THR A 44 -8.59 -0.58 -6.38
C THR A 44 -7.78 -1.58 -7.20
N LEU A 45 -7.65 -2.83 -6.75
CA LEU A 45 -6.91 -3.86 -7.49
C LEU A 45 -7.64 -4.29 -8.78
N ASP A 46 -8.87 -3.83 -8.97
CA ASP A 46 -9.63 -4.00 -10.20
C ASP A 46 -9.03 -3.11 -11.32
N GLU A 47 -8.00 -3.64 -11.98
CA GLU A 47 -7.60 -3.26 -13.33
C GLU A 47 -8.28 -4.23 -14.30
N GLY A 48 -9.50 -3.88 -14.72
CA GLY A 48 -10.18 -4.53 -15.84
C GLY A 48 -9.60 -4.13 -17.19
#